data_AF-A0A0C3C240-F1
#
_entry.id   AF-A0A0C3C240-F1
#
_cell.length_a   1.000
_cell.length_b   1.000
_cell.length_c   1.000
_cell.angle_alpha   90.00
_cell.angle_beta   90.00
_cell.angle_gamma   90.00
#
_symmetry.space_group_name_H-M   'P 1'
#
loop_
_entity.id
_entity.type
_entity.pdbx_description
1 polymer ?
#
loop_
_entity_poly.entity_id
_entity_poly.type
_entity_poly.pdbx_seq_one_letter_code
_entity_poly.pdbx_strand_id
1 'polypeptide(L)'
;SLSKNKRKWSPEEDTLLIDLRGNGAKWAAISERLPGRSPLSCRLHYQNYLERRSVWNEDRKDVLAKVYERFKLDMWSKVARETGIPWRAAEAMHWQLGQVDMAQRASVTPLLLQEASRELVP
;
A
#
# COMPACT_ATOMS: atom_id res chain seq x y z
N SER A 1 6.07 7.35 -37.03
CA SER A 1 4.64 7.05 -36.85
C SER A 1 4.10 7.84 -35.67
N LEU A 2 2.80 8.14 -35.70
CA LEU A 2 2.07 9.21 -35.01
C LEU A 2 2.34 9.39 -33.49
N SER A 3 2.94 10.52 -33.13
CA SER A 3 2.87 11.12 -31.79
C SER A 3 1.44 11.65 -31.55
N LYS A 4 0.50 10.78 -31.18
CA LYS A 4 -0.81 11.22 -30.70
C LYS A 4 -0.63 11.89 -29.34
N ASN A 5 -0.73 13.22 -29.32
CA ASN A 5 -0.82 14.05 -28.11
C ASN A 5 -1.76 13.40 -27.09
N LYS A 6 -1.21 12.85 -25.99
CA LYS A 6 -1.99 12.33 -24.87
C LYS A 6 -2.69 13.52 -24.20
N ARG A 7 -3.97 13.71 -24.47
CA ARG A 7 -4.79 14.72 -23.79
C ARG A 7 -4.63 14.55 -22.27
N LYS A 8 -4.23 15.60 -21.55
CA LYS A 8 -4.12 15.57 -20.09
C LYS A 8 -5.49 15.32 -19.47
N TRP A 9 -5.56 14.54 -18.39
CA TRP A 9 -6.80 14.32 -17.64
C TRP A 9 -7.16 15.57 -16.84
N SER A 10 -8.43 15.96 -16.88
CA SER A 10 -8.95 17.05 -16.06
C SER A 10 -9.50 16.53 -14.71
N PRO A 11 -9.58 17.39 -13.68
CA PRO A 11 -10.17 17.02 -12.38
C PRO A 11 -11.61 16.51 -12.48
N GLU A 12 -12.39 17.02 -13.43
CA GLU A 12 -13.76 16.59 -13.68
C GLU A 12 -13.79 15.17 -14.28
N GLU A 13 -12.89 14.89 -15.23
CA GLU A 13 -12.72 13.54 -15.79
C GLU A 13 -12.27 12.55 -14.71
N ASP A 14 -11.37 12.97 -13.81
CA ASP A 14 -10.93 12.17 -12.66
C ASP A 14 -12.10 11.84 -11.74
N THR A 15 -12.88 12.86 -11.35
CA THR A 15 -14.04 12.71 -10.45
C THR A 15 -15.05 11.74 -11.04
N LEU A 16 -15.39 11.90 -12.32
CA LEU A 16 -16.34 11.03 -13.01
C LEU A 16 -15.81 9.60 -13.17
N LEU A 17 -14.53 9.44 -13.50
CA LEU A 17 -13.88 8.13 -13.61
C LEU A 17 -13.93 7.38 -12.26
N ILE A 18 -13.65 8.08 -11.16
CA ILE A 18 -13.63 7.51 -9.81
C ILE A 18 -15.04 7.11 -9.38
N ASP A 19 -16.02 8.01 -9.55
CA ASP A 19 -17.41 7.76 -9.16
C ASP A 19 -18.00 6.56 -9.93
N LEU A 20 -17.91 6.59 -11.27
CA LEU A 20 -18.46 5.50 -12.08
C LEU A 20 -17.79 4.16 -11.78
N ARG A 21 -16.46 4.16 -11.57
CA ARG A 21 -15.75 2.92 -11.23
C ARG A 21 -16.07 2.44 -9.81
N GLY A 22 -16.23 3.36 -8.86
CA GLY A 22 -16.69 3.07 -7.50
C GLY A 22 -18.08 2.44 -7.45
N ASN A 23 -18.96 2.84 -8.38
CA ASN A 23 -20.29 2.27 -8.58
C ASN A 23 -20.29 0.96 -9.41
N GLY A 24 -19.13 0.37 -9.67
CA GLY A 24 -19.00 -0.94 -10.34
C GLY A 24 -19.10 -0.92 -11.87
N ALA A 25 -19.07 0.25 -12.51
CA ALA A 25 -19.16 0.33 -13.97
C ALA A 25 -17.98 -0.36 -14.68
N LYS A 26 -18.28 -1.01 -15.81
CA LYS A 26 -17.27 -1.61 -16.71
C LYS A 26 -16.55 -0.49 -17.48
N TRP A 27 -15.28 -0.70 -17.83
CA TRP A 27 -14.46 0.30 -18.55
C TRP A 27 -15.05 0.77 -19.88
N ALA A 28 -15.79 -0.10 -20.58
CA ALA A 28 -16.52 0.27 -21.79
C ALA A 28 -17.58 1.34 -21.50
N ALA A 29 -18.46 1.09 -20.52
CA ALA A 29 -19.49 2.04 -20.09
C ALA A 29 -18.89 3.35 -19.54
N ILE A 30 -17.76 3.28 -18.84
CA ILE A 30 -17.04 4.47 -18.37
C ILE A 30 -16.53 5.31 -19.55
N SER A 31 -15.95 4.66 -20.58
CA SER A 31 -15.42 5.37 -21.75
C SER A 31 -16.50 6.07 -22.58
N GLU A 32 -17.72 5.54 -22.60
CA GLU A 32 -18.87 6.18 -23.24
C GLU A 32 -19.27 7.49 -22.53
N ARG A 33 -19.00 7.59 -21.22
CA ARG A 33 -19.23 8.79 -20.42
C ARG A 33 -18.07 9.79 -20.43
N LEU A 34 -16.90 9.39 -20.96
CA LEU A 34 -15.67 10.20 -21.01
C LEU A 34 -15.21 10.39 -22.47
N PRO A 35 -15.83 11.32 -23.23
CA PRO A 35 -15.55 11.48 -24.65
C PRO A 35 -14.07 11.82 -24.92
N GLY A 36 -13.44 11.01 -25.77
CA GLY A 36 -12.01 11.10 -26.08
C GLY A 36 -11.11 10.26 -25.16
N ARG A 37 -11.67 9.49 -24.23
CA ARG A 37 -10.95 8.48 -23.44
C ARG A 37 -11.36 7.09 -23.91
N SER A 38 -10.38 6.25 -24.23
CA SER A 38 -10.65 4.83 -24.52
C SER A 38 -10.84 4.04 -23.22
N PRO A 39 -11.50 2.86 -23.25
CA PRO A 39 -11.59 1.98 -22.09
C PRO A 39 -10.22 1.67 -21.47
N LEU A 40 -9.21 1.44 -22.32
CA LEU A 40 -7.84 1.21 -21.91
C LEU A 40 -7.23 2.44 -21.22
N SER A 41 -7.44 3.65 -21.76
CA SER A 41 -6.98 4.88 -21.13
C SER A 41 -7.63 5.11 -19.76
N CYS A 42 -8.92 4.80 -19.62
CA CYS A 42 -9.66 4.91 -18.36
C CYS A 42 -9.10 3.94 -17.31
N ARG A 43 -8.88 2.67 -17.69
CA ARG A 43 -8.28 1.67 -16.81
C ARG A 43 -6.87 2.08 -16.35
N LEU A 44 -6.00 2.46 -17.28
CA LEU A 44 -4.62 2.86 -16.97
C LEU A 44 -4.60 4.10 -16.07
N HIS A 45 -5.46 5.08 -16.32
CA HIS A 45 -5.52 6.28 -15.51
C HIS A 45 -6.05 5.99 -14.10
N TYR A 46 -7.08 5.15 -13.97
CA TYR A 46 -7.60 4.72 -12.68
C TYR A 46 -6.57 3.90 -11.88
N GLN A 47 -5.82 3.01 -12.55
CA GLN A 47 -4.71 2.27 -11.94
C GLN A 47 -3.63 3.23 -11.41
N ASN A 48 -3.17 4.18 -12.24
CA ASN A 48 -2.21 5.20 -11.81
C ASN A 48 -2.76 6.08 -10.67
N TYR A 49 -4.04 6.42 -10.70
CA TYR A 49 -4.71 7.17 -9.63
C TYR A 49 -4.71 6.38 -8.31
N LEU A 50 -5.04 5.08 -8.38
CA LEU A 50 -5.00 4.20 -7.22
C LEU A 50 -3.58 4.03 -6.72
N GLU A 51 -2.60 3.74 -7.56
CA GLU A 51 -1.19 3.57 -7.17
C GLU A 51 -0.63 4.81 -6.45
N ARG A 52 -0.96 6.01 -6.94
CA ARG A 52 -0.60 7.27 -6.26
C ARG A 52 -1.27 7.45 -4.89
N ARG A 53 -2.42 6.81 -4.66
CA ARG A 53 -3.16 6.87 -3.38
C ARG A 53 -3.02 5.62 -2.51
N SER A 54 -2.53 4.51 -3.04
CA SER A 54 -2.67 3.19 -2.41
C SER A 54 -1.48 2.75 -1.58
N VAL A 55 -0.27 3.27 -1.80
CA VAL A 55 0.89 2.62 -1.19
C VAL A 55 1.04 2.96 0.30
N TRP A 56 0.84 4.21 0.71
CA TRP A 56 1.03 4.64 2.11
C TRP A 56 0.61 6.11 2.25
N ASN A 57 -0.66 6.44 1.98
CA ASN A 57 -1.08 7.85 2.10
C ASN A 57 -1.07 8.29 3.58
N GLU A 58 -0.83 9.58 3.84
CA GLU A 58 -0.64 10.13 5.20
C GLU A 58 -1.78 9.73 6.15
N ASP A 59 -3.03 9.78 5.68
CA ASP A 59 -4.20 9.37 6.48
C ASP A 59 -4.10 7.92 6.98
N ARG A 60 -3.62 6.99 6.14
CA ARG A 60 -3.42 5.59 6.54
C ARG A 60 -2.24 5.43 7.49
N LYS A 61 -1.17 6.22 7.32
CA LYS A 61 -0.04 6.24 8.27
C LYS A 61 -0.52 6.71 9.63
N ASP A 62 -1.33 7.77 9.65
CA ASP A 62 -1.89 8.35 10.86
C ASP A 62 -2.82 7.37 11.57
N VAL A 63 -3.69 6.67 10.81
CA VAL A 63 -4.54 5.62 11.36
C VAL A 63 -3.70 4.50 11.95
N LEU A 64 -2.66 4.04 11.25
CA LEU A 64 -1.77 3.02 11.79
C LEU A 64 -1.08 3.49 13.07
N ALA A 65 -0.53 4.70 13.09
CA ALA A 65 0.14 5.25 14.26
C ALA A 65 -0.81 5.34 15.46
N LYS A 66 -2.04 5.82 15.26
CA LYS A 66 -3.07 5.89 16.32
C LYS A 66 -3.44 4.51 16.86
N VAL A 67 -3.64 3.54 15.97
CA VAL A 67 -3.96 2.15 16.38
C VAL A 67 -2.77 1.52 17.10
N TYR A 68 -1.56 1.72 16.60
CA TYR A 68 -0.34 1.26 17.24
C TYR A 68 -0.21 1.82 18.66
N GLU A 69 -0.31 3.13 18.84
CA GLU A 69 -0.24 3.78 20.17
C GLU A 69 -1.30 3.24 21.14
N ARG A 70 -2.48 2.91 20.64
CA ARG A 70 -3.57 2.34 21.46
C ARG A 70 -3.28 0.92 21.94
N PHE A 71 -2.64 0.08 21.12
CA PHE A 71 -2.49 -1.35 21.40
C PHE A 71 -1.06 -1.79 21.73
N LYS A 72 -0.07 -0.91 21.58
CA LYS A 72 1.35 -1.25 21.79
C LYS A 72 1.64 -1.73 23.21
N LEU A 73 0.97 -1.19 24.23
CA LEU A 73 1.15 -1.65 25.60
C LEU A 73 0.75 -3.13 25.73
N ASP A 74 -0.46 -3.49 25.31
CA ASP A 74 -0.95 -4.89 25.42
C ASP A 74 -0.09 -5.87 24.62
N MET A 75 0.40 -5.44 23.45
CA MET A 75 1.26 -6.25 22.60
C MET A 75 2.63 -6.46 23.24
N TRP A 76 3.30 -5.38 23.63
CA TRP A 76 4.66 -5.43 24.17
C TRP A 76 4.72 -5.91 25.63
N SER A 77 3.64 -5.81 26.41
CA SER A 77 3.58 -6.36 27.77
C SER A 77 3.80 -7.88 27.80
N LYS A 78 3.34 -8.61 26.78
CA LYS A 78 3.59 -10.05 26.65
C LYS A 78 5.08 -10.32 26.45
N VAL A 79 5.70 -9.62 25.48
CA VAL A 79 7.13 -9.73 25.21
C VAL A 79 7.94 -9.38 26.45
N ALA A 80 7.60 -8.27 27.12
CA ALA A 80 8.27 -7.81 28.34
C ALA A 80 8.25 -8.85 29.46
N ARG A 81 7.12 -9.53 29.65
CA ARG A 81 6.98 -10.58 30.67
C ARG A 81 7.91 -11.77 30.39
N GLU A 82 7.98 -12.22 29.14
CA GLU A 82 8.80 -13.38 28.78
C GLU A 82 10.30 -13.06 28.77
N THR A 83 10.66 -11.82 28.42
CA THR A 83 12.06 -11.41 28.25
C THR A 83 12.67 -10.76 29.50
N GLY A 84 11.84 -10.40 30.49
CA GLY A 84 12.27 -9.71 31.72
C GLY A 84 12.69 -8.25 31.52
N ILE A 85 12.61 -7.72 30.29
CA ILE A 85 12.94 -6.32 29.97
C ILE A 85 11.66 -5.46 29.95
N PRO A 86 11.72 -4.17 30.32
CA PRO A 86 10.57 -3.28 30.22
C PRO A 86 10.01 -3.20 28.80
N TRP A 87 8.68 -3.14 28.64
CA TRP A 87 8.02 -3.12 27.33
C TRP A 87 8.54 -2.00 26.40
N ARG A 88 8.86 -0.84 26.97
CA ARG A 88 9.45 0.30 26.24
C ARG A 88 10.82 -0.03 25.66
N ALA A 89 11.63 -0.80 26.39
CA ALA A 89 12.94 -1.23 25.92
C ALA A 89 12.80 -2.32 24.84
N ALA A 90 11.87 -3.27 25.01
CA ALA A 90 11.58 -4.29 24.01
C ALA A 90 11.15 -3.67 22.68
N GLU A 91 10.24 -2.71 22.74
CA GLU A 91 9.76 -1.94 21.59
C GLU A 91 10.91 -1.15 20.92
N ALA A 92 11.72 -0.44 21.71
CA ALA A 92 12.88 0.29 21.22
C ALA A 92 13.90 -0.60 20.51
N MET A 93 14.24 -1.74 21.10
CA MET A 93 15.16 -2.70 20.52
C MET A 93 14.61 -3.32 19.24
N HIS A 94 13.30 -3.61 19.18
CA HIS A 94 12.66 -4.09 17.96
C HIS A 94 12.80 -3.08 16.81
N TRP A 95 12.61 -1.78 17.05
CA TRP A 95 12.82 -0.76 16.02
C TRP A 95 14.29 -0.65 15.59
N GLN A 96 15.24 -0.81 16.51
CA GLN A 96 16.67 -0.77 16.21
C GLN A 96 17.13 -1.97 15.38
N LEU A 97 16.63 -3.18 15.69
CA LEU A 97 16.95 -4.39 14.95
C LEU A 97 16.28 -4.38 13.56
N GLY A 98 15.05 -3.88 13.46
CA GLY A 98 14.31 -3.93 12.20
C GLY A 98 13.96 -5.36 11.78
N GLN A 99 13.24 -5.49 10.66
CA GLN A 99 12.66 -6.78 10.24
C GLN A 99 13.71 -7.84 9.92
N VAL A 100 14.81 -7.44 9.26
CA VAL A 100 15.82 -8.37 8.76
C VAL A 100 16.61 -8.98 9.91
N ASP A 101 17.17 -8.17 10.80
CA ASP A 101 17.96 -8.69 11.92
C ASP A 101 17.09 -9.47 12.91
N MET A 102 15.84 -9.03 13.15
CA MET A 102 14.90 -9.78 13.97
C MET A 102 14.66 -11.18 13.40
N ALA A 103 14.44 -11.29 12.09
CA ALA A 103 14.18 -12.57 11.44
C ALA A 103 15.44 -13.46 11.45
N GLN A 104 16.62 -12.89 11.13
CA GLN A 104 17.89 -13.62 11.18
C GLN A 104 18.18 -14.18 12.57
N ARG A 105 17.97 -13.39 13.64
CA ARG A 105 18.19 -13.82 15.03
C ARG A 105 17.18 -14.86 15.49
N ALA A 106 15.94 -14.77 15.02
CA ALA A 106 14.91 -15.78 15.25
C ALA A 106 15.12 -17.05 14.41
N SER A 107 16.12 -17.10 13.54
CA SER A 107 16.31 -18.15 12.53
C SER A 107 15.07 -18.35 11.63
N VAL A 108 14.34 -17.27 11.38
CA VAL A 108 13.17 -17.23 10.50
C VAL A 108 13.56 -16.49 9.22
N THR A 109 13.19 -17.00 8.05
CA THR A 109 13.38 -16.26 6.80
C THR A 109 12.37 -15.10 6.73
N PRO A 110 12.81 -13.84 6.67
CA PRO A 110 11.88 -12.73 6.52
C PRO A 110 11.12 -12.85 5.19
N LEU A 111 9.81 -12.53 5.20
CA LEU A 111 8.93 -12.69 4.04
C LEU A 111 9.48 -12.02 2.77
N LEU A 112 10.20 -10.89 2.90
CA LEU A 112 10.85 -10.21 1.79
C LEU A 112 11.90 -11.08 1.05
N LEU A 113 12.60 -11.96 1.76
CA LEU A 113 13.54 -12.91 1.14
C LEU A 113 12.83 -14.13 0.53
N GLN A 114 11.61 -14.44 1.00
CA GLN A 114 10.78 -15.52 0.47
C GLN A 114 10.09 -15.12 -0.84
N GLU A 115 9.80 -13.83 -1.04
CA GLU A 115 9.30 -13.27 -2.30
C GLU A 115 10.42 -13.14 -3.34
N ALA A 116 11.60 -12.65 -2.94
CA ALA A 116 12.76 -12.53 -3.83
C ALA A 116 13.28 -13.89 -4.35
N SER A 117 13.19 -14.95 -3.55
CA SER A 117 13.56 -16.31 -3.98
C SER A 117 12.51 -16.96 -4.89
N ARG A 118 11.29 -16.43 -4.94
CA ARG A 118 10.22 -16.91 -5.83
C ARG A 118 10.33 -16.33 -7.24
N GLU A 119 10.94 -15.16 -7.41
CA GLU A 119 11.20 -14.51 -8.70
C GLU A 119 12.47 -15.03 -9.41
N LEU A 120 13.30 -15.82 -8.72
CA LEU A 120 14.55 -16.39 -9.25
C LEU A 120 14.42 -17.84 -9.73
N VAL A 121 13.21 -18.40 -9.80
CA VAL A 121 12.96 -19.71 -10.41
C VAL A 121 12.50 -19.48 -11.87
N PRO A 122 13.27 -19.90 -12.89
CA PRO A 122 12.91 -19.71 -14.30
C PRO A 122 11.63 -20.45 -14.72
#